data_AF-A0A914LGV1-F1
#
_entry.id   AF-A0A914LGV1-F1
#
_cell.length_a   1.000
_cell.length_b   1.000
_cell.length_c   1.000
_cell.angle_alpha   90.00
_cell.angle_beta   90.00
_cell.angle_gamma   90.00
#
_symmetry.space_group_name_H-M   'P 1'
#
loop_
_entity.id
_entity.type
_entity.pdbx_description
1 polymer ?
#
loop_
_entity_poly.entity_id
_entity_poly.type
_entity_poly.pdbx_seq_one_letter_code
_entity_poly.pdbx_strand_id
1 'polypeptide(L)'
;MFRNTFGFFLTVPDLTPNVGIFWYFFTQVFDHYRSLFLCVFQLNTILYVVPLTVLLRNNLNLLFSILLIVVALFSPYPSYAETALYLPVLVAFIDLHKYLRQSLVTGCTILATFILSPIMWSMWVHIGSGNANFFFAIVWVFAIAQIFIAADLISSFLRAELVEDNGGEEEIEKRFEGIKLLNICPFTISL
;
A
#
# COMPACT_ATOMS: atom_id res chain seq x y z
N MET A 1 -2.60 10.38 -29.89
CA MET A 1 -2.62 9.21 -28.98
C MET A 1 -1.92 9.52 -27.66
N PHE A 2 -0.60 9.84 -27.65
CA PHE A 2 0.15 10.16 -26.42
C PHE A 2 -0.49 11.23 -25.51
N ARG A 3 -0.93 12.37 -26.05
CA ARG A 3 -1.60 13.42 -25.26
C ARG A 3 -2.92 12.95 -24.63
N ASN A 4 -3.64 12.05 -25.29
CA ASN A 4 -4.93 11.57 -24.82
C ASN A 4 -4.78 10.42 -23.81
N THR A 5 -3.64 9.73 -23.78
CA THR A 5 -3.39 8.63 -22.83
C THR A 5 -2.53 9.10 -21.66
N PHE A 6 -1.30 9.56 -21.92
CA PHE A 6 -0.41 10.06 -20.87
C PHE A 6 -0.82 11.43 -20.36
N GLY A 7 -1.31 12.31 -21.24
CA GLY A 7 -1.83 13.61 -20.81
C GLY A 7 -3.08 13.45 -19.93
N PHE A 8 -3.97 12.51 -20.25
CA PHE A 8 -5.13 12.18 -19.40
C PHE A 8 -4.69 11.68 -18.02
N PHE A 9 -3.73 10.75 -17.96
CA PHE A 9 -3.20 10.24 -16.70
C PHE A 9 -2.51 11.33 -15.85
N LEU A 10 -1.78 12.25 -16.47
CA LEU A 10 -1.08 13.32 -15.77
C LEU A 10 -2.00 14.46 -15.31
N THR A 11 -3.00 14.80 -16.11
CA THR A 11 -3.95 15.90 -15.82
C THR A 11 -5.13 15.47 -14.96
N VAL A 12 -5.37 14.16 -14.84
CA VAL A 12 -6.45 13.53 -14.03
C VAL A 12 -7.76 14.32 -14.18
N PRO A 13 -8.29 14.49 -15.40
CA PRO A 13 -9.43 15.38 -15.63
C PRO A 13 -10.72 14.82 -15.05
N ASP A 14 -10.86 13.49 -15.03
CA ASP A 14 -11.99 12.79 -14.46
C ASP A 14 -11.79 12.54 -12.96
N LEU A 15 -12.79 12.95 -12.17
CA LEU A 15 -12.83 12.81 -10.71
C LEU A 15 -13.99 11.91 -10.29
N THR A 16 -14.42 11.02 -11.18
CA THR A 16 -15.39 9.97 -10.83
C THR A 16 -14.90 9.18 -9.62
N PRO A 17 -15.83 8.79 -8.72
CA PRO A 17 -15.45 8.08 -7.51
C PRO A 17 -14.77 6.75 -7.84
N ASN A 18 -13.60 6.52 -7.25
CA ASN A 18 -12.80 5.32 -7.46
C ASN A 18 -12.13 4.85 -6.15
N VAL A 19 -11.33 3.79 -6.23
CA VAL A 19 -10.65 3.19 -5.06
C VAL A 19 -9.34 3.93 -4.72
N GLY A 20 -9.09 5.09 -5.35
CA GLY A 20 -7.89 5.89 -5.20
C GLY A 20 -8.08 7.11 -4.32
N ILE A 21 -6.95 7.74 -3.99
CA ILE A 21 -6.92 8.94 -3.14
C ILE A 21 -7.24 10.21 -3.96
N PHE A 22 -6.96 10.18 -5.26
CA PHE A 22 -6.96 11.35 -6.14
C PHE A 22 -8.36 11.99 -6.26
N TRP A 23 -9.39 11.21 -6.57
CA TRP A 23 -10.72 11.75 -6.91
C TRP A 23 -11.25 12.69 -5.83
N TYR A 24 -11.27 12.25 -4.56
CA TYR A 24 -11.84 13.00 -3.46
C TYR A 24 -10.92 14.12 -2.95
N PHE A 25 -9.59 13.97 -3.08
CA PHE A 25 -8.68 15.07 -2.76
C PHE A 25 -8.86 16.22 -3.76
N PHE A 26 -8.85 15.92 -5.05
CA PHE A 26 -8.95 16.94 -6.10
C PHE A 26 -10.35 17.55 -6.24
N THR A 27 -11.41 16.92 -5.74
CA THR A 27 -12.73 17.58 -5.64
C THR A 27 -12.78 18.68 -4.57
N GLN A 28 -11.90 18.63 -3.56
CA GLN A 28 -11.83 19.63 -2.49
C GLN A 28 -10.84 20.77 -2.78
N VAL A 29 -9.89 20.55 -3.69
CA VAL A 29 -8.87 21.54 -4.06
C VAL A 29 -9.45 22.55 -5.04
N PHE A 30 -9.16 23.83 -4.81
CA PHE A 30 -9.52 24.88 -5.75
C PHE A 30 -8.80 24.71 -7.10
N ASP A 31 -9.51 24.96 -8.20
CA ASP A 31 -8.99 24.81 -9.56
C ASP A 31 -7.69 25.57 -9.81
N HIS A 32 -7.53 26.76 -9.21
CA HIS A 32 -6.33 27.57 -9.34
C HIS A 32 -5.05 26.85 -8.87
N TYR A 33 -5.15 26.01 -7.84
CA TYR A 33 -4.01 25.29 -7.26
C TYR A 33 -3.87 23.86 -7.77
N ARG A 34 -4.81 23.38 -8.58
CA ARG A 34 -4.87 21.98 -9.03
C ARG A 34 -3.58 21.52 -9.70
N SER A 35 -2.99 22.34 -10.59
CA SER A 35 -1.74 21.99 -11.28
C SER A 35 -0.55 21.81 -10.34
N LEU A 36 -0.48 22.60 -9.26
CA LEU A 36 0.58 22.48 -8.25
C LEU A 36 0.45 21.13 -7.52
N PHE A 37 -0.75 20.80 -7.04
CA PHE A 37 -0.97 19.54 -6.34
C PHE A 37 -0.77 18.33 -7.25
N LEU A 38 -1.20 18.38 -8.51
CA LEU A 38 -0.92 17.32 -9.48
C LEU A 38 0.59 17.08 -9.62
N CYS A 39 1.39 18.14 -9.75
CA CYS A 39 2.85 18.03 -9.81
C CYS A 39 3.42 17.34 -8.56
N VAL A 40 2.99 17.76 -7.36
CA VAL A 40 3.45 17.18 -6.09
C VAL A 40 3.11 15.70 -5.98
N PHE A 41 1.88 15.30 -6.30
CA PHE A 41 1.45 13.90 -6.24
C PHE A 41 2.23 13.03 -7.24
N GLN A 42 2.47 13.51 -8.46
CA GLN A 42 3.23 12.76 -9.47
C GLN A 42 4.72 12.65 -9.08
N LEU A 43 5.32 13.72 -8.55
CA LEU A 43 6.70 13.68 -8.04
C LEU A 43 6.85 12.76 -6.83
N ASN A 44 5.84 12.69 -5.96
CA ASN A 44 5.84 11.81 -4.80
C ASN A 44 5.98 10.33 -5.21
N THR A 45 5.25 9.89 -6.25
CA THR A 45 5.38 8.53 -6.80
C THR A 45 6.80 8.22 -7.26
N ILE A 46 7.44 9.15 -7.98
CA ILE A 46 8.79 8.96 -8.52
C ILE A 46 9.84 8.95 -7.40
N LEU A 47 9.63 9.77 -6.36
CA LEU A 47 10.56 9.90 -5.25
C LEU A 47 10.76 8.58 -4.49
N TYR A 48 9.73 7.74 -4.38
CA TYR A 48 9.84 6.43 -3.72
C TYR A 48 10.65 5.40 -4.52
N VAL A 49 10.74 5.52 -5.84
CA VAL A 49 11.42 4.52 -6.70
C VAL A 49 12.93 4.49 -6.44
N VAL A 50 13.55 5.65 -6.29
CA VAL A 50 15.02 5.78 -6.12
C VAL A 50 15.52 5.09 -4.85
N PRO A 51 15.03 5.41 -3.64
CA PRO A 51 15.52 4.78 -2.41
C PRO A 51 15.21 3.28 -2.37
N LEU A 52 14.05 2.85 -2.87
CA LEU A 52 13.68 1.43 -2.91
C LEU A 52 14.63 0.63 -3.82
N THR A 53 14.99 1.17 -4.98
CA THR A 53 15.91 0.51 -5.91
C THR A 53 17.31 0.37 -5.33
N VAL A 54 17.78 1.38 -4.58
CA VAL A 54 19.08 1.33 -3.90
C VAL A 54 19.06 0.31 -2.76
N LEU A 55 18.00 0.31 -1.95
CA LEU A 55 17.87 -0.56 -0.77
C LEU A 55 17.73 -2.04 -1.14
N LEU A 56 16.95 -2.37 -2.17
CA LEU A 56 16.63 -3.77 -2.53
C LEU A 56 17.38 -4.26 -3.78
N ARG A 57 18.54 -3.67 -4.08
CA ARG A 57 19.32 -4.01 -5.28
C ARG A 57 19.68 -5.50 -5.35
N ASN A 58 19.84 -6.16 -4.20
CA ASN A 58 20.19 -7.58 -4.12
C ASN A 58 19.00 -8.52 -4.44
N ASN A 59 17.75 -8.06 -4.29
CA ASN A 59 16.55 -8.88 -4.43
C ASN A 59 15.52 -8.23 -5.36
N LEU A 60 15.71 -8.44 -6.68
CA LEU A 60 14.87 -7.85 -7.73
C LEU A 60 13.40 -8.27 -7.65
N ASN A 61 13.12 -9.53 -7.24
CA ASN A 61 11.74 -10.02 -7.11
C ASN A 61 10.96 -9.25 -6.04
N LEU A 62 11.62 -8.95 -4.92
CA LEU A 62 11.01 -8.21 -3.81
C LEU A 62 10.83 -6.74 -4.20
N LEU A 63 11.84 -6.15 -4.85
CA LEU A 63 11.76 -4.80 -5.42
C LEU A 63 10.57 -4.66 -6.37
N PHE A 64 10.39 -5.59 -7.31
CA PHE A 64 9.27 -5.58 -8.24
C PHE A 64 7.92 -5.60 -7.52
N SER A 65 7.78 -6.45 -6.50
CA SER A 65 6.56 -6.57 -5.71
C SER A 65 6.21 -5.29 -4.95
N ILE A 66 7.20 -4.66 -4.32
CA ILE A 66 6.99 -3.38 -3.63
C ILE A 66 6.65 -2.28 -4.63
N LEU A 67 7.33 -2.22 -5.78
CA LEU A 67 7.03 -1.21 -6.81
C LEU A 67 5.60 -1.36 -7.34
N LEU A 68 5.08 -2.58 -7.47
CA LEU A 68 3.67 -2.79 -7.80
C LEU A 68 2.72 -2.21 -6.74
N ILE A 69 3.04 -2.39 -5.45
CA ILE A 69 2.26 -1.81 -4.35
C ILE A 69 2.33 -0.27 -4.40
N VAL A 70 3.51 0.30 -4.64
CA VAL A 70 3.70 1.76 -4.75
C VAL A 70 2.91 2.32 -5.93
N VAL A 71 2.92 1.65 -7.09
CA VAL A 71 2.12 2.04 -8.25
C VAL A 71 0.63 1.97 -7.94
N ALA A 72 0.15 0.90 -7.29
CA ALA A 72 -1.25 0.75 -6.91
C ALA A 72 -1.72 1.85 -5.92
N LEU A 73 -0.84 2.26 -4.99
CA LEU A 73 -1.13 3.30 -4.00
C LEU A 73 -1.25 4.70 -4.61
N PHE A 74 -0.34 5.05 -5.52
CA PHE A 74 -0.21 6.40 -6.05
C PHE A 74 -0.71 6.55 -7.48
N SER A 75 -1.32 5.51 -8.06
CA SER A 75 -2.03 5.62 -9.33
C SER A 75 -3.25 6.54 -9.17
N PRO A 76 -3.53 7.45 -10.12
CA PRO A 76 -4.71 8.30 -10.10
C PRO A 76 -6.04 7.56 -10.20
N TYR A 77 -6.03 6.40 -10.86
CA TYR A 77 -7.22 5.57 -11.12
C TYR A 77 -6.97 4.12 -10.73
N PRO A 78 -6.71 3.82 -9.44
CA PRO A 78 -6.41 2.48 -9.02
C PRO A 78 -7.68 1.64 -8.96
N SER A 79 -7.49 0.33 -9.07
CA SER A 79 -8.59 -0.64 -9.00
C SER A 79 -8.23 -1.80 -8.10
N TYR A 80 -9.24 -2.52 -7.61
CA TYR A 80 -9.02 -3.74 -6.82
C TYR A 80 -8.22 -4.81 -7.58
N ALA A 81 -8.16 -4.74 -8.92
CA ALA A 81 -7.37 -5.67 -9.73
C ALA A 81 -5.86 -5.50 -9.48
N GLU A 82 -5.37 -4.28 -9.21
CA GLU A 82 -3.96 -4.05 -8.90
C GLU A 82 -3.59 -4.70 -7.56
N THR A 83 -4.49 -4.64 -6.57
CA THR A 83 -4.33 -5.37 -5.31
C THR A 83 -4.36 -6.88 -5.48
N ALA A 84 -5.24 -7.39 -6.34
CA ALA A 84 -5.29 -8.80 -6.67
C ALA A 84 -4.03 -9.28 -7.41
N LEU A 85 -3.29 -8.39 -8.07
CA LEU A 85 -2.08 -8.72 -8.82
C LEU A 85 -0.87 -8.93 -7.91
N TYR A 86 -0.66 -8.09 -6.90
CA TYR A 86 0.49 -8.25 -6.00
C TYR A 86 0.24 -9.28 -4.88
N LEU A 87 -1.02 -9.55 -4.50
CA LEU A 87 -1.34 -10.51 -3.43
C LEU A 87 -0.73 -11.92 -3.62
N PRO A 88 -0.84 -12.55 -4.80
CA PRO A 88 -0.24 -13.86 -5.06
C PRO A 88 1.29 -13.81 -5.02
N VAL A 89 1.88 -12.69 -5.45
CA VAL A 89 3.33 -12.50 -5.43
C VAL A 89 3.83 -12.45 -3.98
N LEU A 90 3.04 -11.94 -3.03
CA LEU A 90 3.36 -11.98 -1.59
C LEU A 90 3.45 -13.42 -1.05
N VAL A 91 2.63 -14.33 -1.57
CA VAL A 91 2.65 -15.75 -1.17
C VAL A 91 3.96 -16.41 -1.59
N ALA A 92 4.61 -15.94 -2.65
CA ALA A 92 5.89 -16.47 -3.10
C ALA A 92 7.04 -16.24 -2.11
N PHE A 93 6.92 -15.29 -1.17
CA PHE A 93 7.95 -14.97 -0.18
C PHE A 93 7.70 -15.66 1.17
N ILE A 94 7.49 -16.98 1.16
CA ILE A 94 7.22 -17.79 2.37
C ILE A 94 8.35 -17.63 3.39
N ASP A 95 9.60 -17.54 2.93
CA ASP A 95 10.78 -17.39 3.79
C ASP A 95 10.73 -16.12 4.64
N LEU A 96 10.14 -15.04 4.11
CA LEU A 96 9.99 -13.76 4.82
C LEU A 96 8.78 -13.74 5.76
N HIS A 97 7.85 -14.69 5.64
CA HIS A 97 6.64 -14.72 6.48
C HIS A 97 6.99 -14.93 7.96
N LYS A 98 8.10 -15.62 8.27
CA LYS A 98 8.60 -15.80 9.65
C LYS A 98 8.91 -14.46 10.34
N TYR A 99 9.31 -13.45 9.58
CA TYR A 99 9.73 -12.15 10.12
C TYR A 99 8.63 -11.07 10.10
N LEU A 100 7.44 -11.38 9.55
CA LEU A 100 6.31 -10.46 9.54
C LEU A 100 5.80 -10.22 10.95
N ARG A 101 5.48 -8.96 11.30
CA ARG A 101 5.08 -8.58 12.66
C ARG A 101 3.63 -8.13 12.76
N GLN A 102 3.13 -7.45 11.73
CA GLN A 102 1.79 -6.85 11.72
C GLN A 102 0.85 -7.58 10.75
N SER A 103 1.13 -8.85 10.44
CA SER A 103 0.36 -9.62 9.45
C SER A 103 -1.10 -9.78 9.84
N LEU A 104 -1.40 -10.00 11.13
CA LEU A 104 -2.77 -10.12 11.62
C LEU A 104 -3.52 -8.80 11.46
N VAL A 105 -2.94 -7.70 11.98
CA VAL A 105 -3.56 -6.38 11.92
C VAL A 105 -3.83 -5.96 10.48
N THR A 106 -2.83 -6.15 9.61
CA THR A 106 -2.92 -5.79 8.20
C THR A 106 -3.92 -6.68 7.46
N GLY A 107 -3.92 -7.99 7.70
CA GLY A 107 -4.87 -8.94 7.11
C GLY A 107 -6.31 -8.67 7.53
N CYS A 108 -6.57 -8.45 8.82
CA CYS A 108 -7.89 -8.07 9.33
C CYS A 108 -8.35 -6.72 8.76
N THR A 109 -7.46 -5.75 8.62
CA THR A 109 -7.78 -4.44 8.05
C THR A 109 -8.18 -4.57 6.58
N ILE A 110 -7.43 -5.35 5.78
CA ILE A 110 -7.78 -5.60 4.38
C ILE A 110 -9.14 -6.29 4.28
N LEU A 111 -9.38 -7.37 5.03
CA LEU A 111 -10.66 -8.05 5.04
C LEU A 111 -11.81 -7.10 5.43
N ALA A 112 -11.63 -6.29 6.47
CA ALA A 112 -12.60 -5.30 6.87
C ALA A 112 -12.88 -4.29 5.74
N THR A 113 -11.85 -3.76 5.08
CA THR A 113 -12.04 -2.79 3.98
C THR A 113 -12.74 -3.40 2.76
N PHE A 114 -12.48 -4.67 2.42
CA PHE A 114 -13.18 -5.36 1.33
C PHE A 114 -14.67 -5.56 1.62
N ILE A 115 -15.03 -5.82 2.87
CA ILE A 115 -16.43 -5.97 3.29
C ILE A 115 -17.12 -4.60 3.39
N LEU A 116 -16.47 -3.61 4.02
CA LEU A 116 -17.06 -2.30 4.27
C LEU A 116 -17.17 -1.46 3.00
N SER A 117 -16.23 -1.58 2.05
CA SER A 117 -16.24 -0.79 0.82
C SER A 117 -17.55 -0.87 0.02
N PRO A 118 -18.06 -2.07 -0.38
CA PRO A 118 -19.32 -2.17 -1.11
C PRO A 118 -20.53 -1.72 -0.28
N ILE A 119 -20.48 -1.89 1.05
CA ILE A 119 -21.53 -1.41 1.95
C ILE A 119 -21.58 0.12 1.92
N MET A 120 -20.45 0.79 2.12
CA MET A 120 -20.37 2.25 2.09
C MET A 120 -20.72 2.82 0.71
N TRP A 121 -20.29 2.15 -0.37
CA TRP A 121 -20.70 2.50 -1.72
C TRP A 121 -22.22 2.43 -1.90
N SER A 122 -22.86 1.34 -1.47
CA SER A 122 -24.30 1.17 -1.61
C SER A 122 -25.10 2.16 -0.78
N MET A 123 -24.65 2.48 0.44
CA MET A 123 -25.28 3.49 1.30
C MET A 123 -25.21 4.89 0.69
N TRP A 124 -24.09 5.23 0.07
CA TRP A 124 -23.91 6.52 -0.57
C TRP A 124 -24.64 6.64 -1.90
N VAL A 125 -24.42 5.69 -2.83
CA VAL A 125 -24.88 5.80 -4.22
C VAL A 125 -26.31 5.29 -4.40
N HIS A 126 -26.68 4.17 -3.77
CA HIS A 126 -27.98 3.53 -4.02
C HIS A 126 -29.05 3.96 -3.01
N ILE A 127 -28.71 3.98 -1.73
CA ILE A 127 -29.66 4.26 -0.65
C ILE A 127 -29.75 5.78 -0.38
N GLY A 128 -28.69 6.53 -0.66
CA GLY A 128 -28.63 7.98 -0.46
C GLY A 128 -28.61 8.41 1.03
N SER A 129 -28.39 7.47 1.95
CA SER A 129 -28.30 7.73 3.40
C SER A 129 -26.87 8.02 3.87
N GLY A 130 -25.87 7.61 3.08
CA GLY A 130 -24.44 7.80 3.38
C GLY A 130 -23.81 8.97 2.61
N ASN A 131 -22.78 9.58 3.19
CA ASN A 131 -21.95 10.60 2.53
C ASN A 131 -20.71 9.96 1.87
N ALA A 132 -20.25 10.54 0.75
CA ALA A 132 -19.00 10.20 0.06
C ALA A 132 -17.79 10.09 1.00
N ASN A 133 -17.77 10.91 2.06
CA ASN A 133 -16.70 10.92 3.07
C ASN A 133 -16.51 9.55 3.74
N PHE A 134 -17.58 8.79 3.96
CA PHE A 134 -17.50 7.46 4.58
C PHE A 134 -16.83 6.46 3.64
N PHE A 135 -17.20 6.47 2.36
CA PHE A 135 -16.55 5.64 1.35
C PHE A 135 -15.06 6.02 1.22
N PHE A 136 -14.76 7.32 1.18
CA PHE A 136 -13.37 7.79 1.11
C PHE A 136 -12.55 7.42 2.35
N ALA A 137 -13.13 7.42 3.55
CA ALA A 137 -12.45 6.97 4.75
C ALA A 137 -12.03 5.49 4.64
N ILE A 138 -12.88 4.62 4.08
CA ILE A 138 -12.53 3.22 3.82
C ILE A 138 -11.40 3.09 2.80
N VAL A 139 -11.42 3.91 1.74
CA VAL A 139 -10.32 3.96 0.75
C VAL A 139 -8.99 4.36 1.41
N TRP A 140 -9.00 5.30 2.34
CA TRP A 140 -7.80 5.66 3.13
C TRP A 140 -7.30 4.52 4.00
N VAL A 141 -8.19 3.86 4.73
CA VAL A 141 -7.83 2.70 5.56
C VAL A 141 -7.24 1.58 4.69
N PHE A 142 -7.80 1.37 3.50
CA PHE A 142 -7.26 0.43 2.53
C PHE A 142 -5.85 0.80 2.07
N ALA A 143 -5.61 2.06 1.69
CA ALA A 143 -4.27 2.54 1.33
C ALA A 143 -3.26 2.37 2.48
N ILE A 144 -3.65 2.71 3.71
CA ILE A 144 -2.80 2.51 4.90
C ILE A 144 -2.46 1.03 5.08
N ALA A 145 -3.42 0.12 4.88
CA ALA A 145 -3.16 -1.31 4.95
C ALA A 145 -2.15 -1.78 3.90
N GLN A 146 -2.20 -1.25 2.68
CA GLN A 146 -1.20 -1.56 1.64
C GLN A 146 0.19 -1.03 2.01
N ILE A 147 0.28 0.15 2.62
CA ILE A 147 1.55 0.70 3.14
C ILE A 147 2.11 -0.21 4.24
N PHE A 148 1.27 -0.71 5.14
CA PHE A 148 1.72 -1.66 6.17
C PHE A 148 2.26 -2.96 5.56
N ILE A 149 1.63 -3.51 4.51
CA ILE A 149 2.19 -4.65 3.77
C ILE A 149 3.60 -4.33 3.24
N ALA A 150 3.75 -3.21 2.53
CA ALA A 150 5.04 -2.85 1.94
C ALA A 150 6.11 -2.63 3.02
N ALA A 151 5.76 -1.95 4.11
CA ALA A 151 6.66 -1.69 5.23
C ALA A 151 7.09 -2.97 5.96
N ASP A 152 6.14 -3.89 6.20
CA ASP A 152 6.43 -5.18 6.84
C ASP A 152 7.36 -6.02 5.97
N LEU A 153 7.17 -6.06 4.64
CA LEU A 153 8.08 -6.79 3.74
C LEU A 153 9.51 -6.24 3.75
N ILE A 154 9.66 -4.91 3.71
CA ILE A 154 10.97 -4.26 3.78
C ILE A 154 11.63 -4.55 5.12
N SER A 155 10.88 -4.43 6.22
CA SER A 155 11.39 -4.72 7.57
C SER A 155 11.80 -6.19 7.71
N SER A 156 11.00 -7.12 7.19
CA SER A 156 11.32 -8.56 7.19
C SER A 156 12.57 -8.86 6.38
N PHE A 157 12.71 -8.25 5.21
CA PHE A 157 13.89 -8.40 4.36
C PHE A 157 15.16 -7.92 5.06
N LEU A 158 15.14 -6.70 5.62
CA LEU A 158 16.28 -6.14 6.34
C LEU A 158 16.67 -6.97 7.56
N ARG A 159 15.69 -7.56 8.26
CA ARG A 159 15.95 -8.47 9.39
C ARG A 159 16.61 -9.76 8.94
N ALA A 160 16.14 -10.35 7.84
CA ALA A 160 16.73 -11.58 7.30
C ALA A 160 18.20 -11.36 6.92
N GLU A 161 18.52 -10.27 6.22
CA GLU A 161 19.89 -9.91 5.84
C GLU A 161 20.78 -9.65 7.06
N LEU A 162 20.25 -8.99 8.09
CA LEU A 162 20.98 -8.76 9.36
C LEU A 162 21.28 -10.04 10.14
N VAL A 163 20.36 -11.02 10.12
CA VAL A 163 20.55 -12.33 10.77
C VAL A 163 21.64 -13.13 10.05
N GLU A 164 21.67 -13.07 8.72
CA GLU A 164 22.71 -13.72 7.91
C GLU A 164 24.10 -13.13 8.16
N ASP A 165 24.22 -11.80 8.26
CA ASP A 165 25.50 -11.11 8.45
C ASP A 165 26.07 -11.23 9.87
N ASN A 166 25.21 -11.27 10.91
CA ASN A 166 25.65 -11.29 12.32
C ASN A 166 25.61 -12.68 13.00
N GLY A 167 25.12 -13.72 12.33
CA GLY A 167 25.24 -15.10 12.81
C GLY A 167 24.44 -15.48 14.06
N GLY A 168 23.41 -14.72 14.49
CA GLY A 168 22.57 -15.10 15.64
C GLY A 168 21.28 -14.28 15.82
N GLU A 169 20.13 -14.96 15.96
CA GLU A 169 18.80 -14.35 16.18
C GLU A 169 18.69 -13.65 17.56
N GLU A 170 19.42 -14.12 18.59
CA GLU A 170 19.28 -13.65 19.99
C GLU A 170 19.78 -12.21 20.24
N GLU A 171 20.80 -11.75 19.52
CA GLU A 171 21.39 -10.42 19.74
C GLU A 171 20.55 -9.31 19.08
N ILE A 172 19.90 -9.65 17.96
CA ILE A 172 18.97 -8.78 17.23
C ILE A 172 17.64 -8.65 17.99
N GLU A 173 17.14 -9.74 18.57
CA GLU A 173 15.91 -9.70 19.36
C GLU A 173 16.03 -8.80 20.61
N LYS A 174 17.22 -8.76 21.24
CA LYS A 174 17.57 -7.82 22.31
C LYS A 174 17.69 -6.37 21.82
N ARG A 175 18.19 -6.14 20.60
CA ARG A 175 18.35 -4.78 20.04
C ARG A 175 17.01 -4.14 19.65
N PHE A 176 16.02 -4.96 19.29
CA PHE A 176 14.67 -4.51 18.91
C PHE A 176 13.60 -4.74 19.99
N GLU A 177 14.02 -5.10 21.21
CA GLU A 177 13.13 -5.39 22.35
C GLU A 177 12.23 -4.20 22.73
N GLY A 178 12.68 -2.96 22.49
CA GLY A 178 11.87 -1.75 22.67
C GLY A 178 10.67 -1.63 21.72
N ILE A 179 10.61 -2.42 20.64
CA ILE A 179 9.50 -2.43 19.68
C ILE A 179 8.60 -3.68 19.88
N LYS A 180 8.91 -4.60 20.81
CA LYS A 180 8.17 -5.87 21.02
C LYS A 180 6.68 -5.74 21.37
N LEU A 181 6.17 -4.54 21.70
CA LEU A 181 4.77 -4.33 22.11
C LEU A 181 3.69 -4.58 21.04
N LEU A 182 4.06 -4.97 19.80
CA LEU A 182 3.14 -5.34 18.73
C LEU A 182 3.50 -6.67 18.05
N ASN A 183 4.02 -7.66 18.80
CA ASN A 183 4.17 -9.01 18.26
C ASN A 183 2.84 -9.77 18.38
N ILE A 184 1.97 -9.60 17.37
CA ILE A 184 0.71 -10.36 17.24
C ILE A 184 0.76 -11.10 15.90
N CYS A 185 1.58 -12.15 15.82
CA CYS A 185 1.56 -13.11 14.71
C CYS A 185 1.28 -14.51 15.29
N PRO A 186 0.08 -15.09 15.07
CA PRO A 186 -0.21 -16.47 15.46
C PRO A 186 0.05 -17.49 14.33
N PHE A 187 0.53 -17.08 13.15
CA PHE A 187 0.70 -17.99 12.02
C PHE A 187 2.15 -18.46 11.87
N THR A 188 2.60 -19.28 12.82
CA THR A 188 3.64 -20.28 12.56
C THR A 188 2.92 -21.54 12.10
N ILE A 189 2.70 -21.68 10.78
CA ILE A 189 2.37 -23.01 10.24
C ILE A 189 3.70 -23.77 10.22
N SER A 190 3.95 -24.54 11.28
CA SER A 190 4.90 -25.65 11.22
C SER A 190 4.35 -26.65 10.20
N LEU A 191 5.07 -26.82 9.10
CA LEU A 191 4.96 -28.01 8.27
C LEU A 191 5.94 -29.07 8.80
#